data_AF-N8XDC4-F1
#
_entry.id   AF-N8XDC4-F1
#
_cell.length_a   1.000
_cell.length_b   1.000
_cell.length_c   1.000
_cell.angle_alpha   90.00
_cell.angle_beta   90.00
_cell.angle_gamma   90.00
#
_symmetry.space_group_name_H-M   'P 1'
#
loop_
_entity.id
_entity.type
_entity.pdbx_description
1 polymer ?
#
loop_
_entity_poly.entity_id
_entity_poly.type
_entity_poly.pdbx_seq_one_letter_code
_entity_poly.pdbx_strand_id
1 'polypeptide(L)'
;MNSSYATTEVYKCTEKGSIIYQSKPCQGTGQTVADKLQQEQQAKKKRIAELREKEDRLQEQLKQQSNKDMTLIKKMKHFKNKISRSWGNFKDRFTVDS
;
A
#
# COMPACT_ATOMS: atom_id res chain seq x y z
N MET A 1 35.02 -53.13 -45.95
CA MET A 1 35.30 -51.93 -45.13
C MET A 1 33.96 -51.35 -44.70
N ASN A 2 33.39 -51.81 -43.57
CA ASN A 2 32.11 -51.29 -43.09
C ASN A 2 32.40 -50.31 -41.96
N SER A 3 32.42 -49.03 -42.33
CA SER A 3 32.58 -47.90 -41.41
C SER A 3 31.34 -47.84 -40.51
N SER A 4 31.52 -48.18 -39.23
CA SER A 4 30.51 -48.01 -38.19
C SER A 4 30.39 -46.53 -37.83
N TYR A 5 29.53 -45.81 -38.55
CA TYR A 5 29.19 -44.43 -38.20
C TYR A 5 28.39 -44.45 -36.89
N ALA A 6 29.02 -44.07 -35.78
CA ALA A 6 28.34 -43.88 -34.52
C ALA A 6 27.47 -42.63 -34.61
N THR A 7 26.16 -42.83 -34.75
CA THR A 7 25.17 -41.74 -34.70
C THR A 7 25.19 -41.14 -33.30
N THR A 8 25.82 -39.99 -33.13
CA THR A 8 25.83 -39.27 -31.86
C THR A 8 24.61 -38.35 -31.83
N GLU A 9 23.63 -38.68 -31.00
CA GLU A 9 22.50 -37.80 -30.74
C GLU A 9 22.99 -36.57 -29.96
N VAL A 10 22.93 -35.41 -30.59
CA VAL A 10 23.31 -34.13 -29.98
C VAL A 10 22.04 -33.39 -29.56
N TYR A 11 21.89 -33.16 -28.26
CA TYR A 11 20.78 -32.42 -27.67
C TYR A 11 21.06 -30.92 -27.78
N LYS A 12 20.06 -30.16 -28.26
CA LYS A 12 20.10 -28.69 -28.33
C LYS A 12 19.48 -28.11 -27.05
N CYS A 13 20.30 -27.55 -26.19
CA CYS A 13 19.89 -26.92 -24.94
C CYS A 13 19.89 -25.40 -25.06
N THR A 14 18.95 -24.74 -24.39
CA THR A 14 18.91 -23.27 -24.31
C THR A 14 19.09 -22.87 -22.85
N GLU A 15 20.25 -22.31 -22.50
CA GLU A 15 20.55 -21.82 -21.14
C GLU A 15 20.77 -20.31 -21.16
N LYS A 16 19.97 -19.57 -20.37
CA LYS A 16 20.13 -18.11 -20.17
C LYS A 16 20.24 -17.29 -21.47
N GLY A 17 19.57 -17.72 -22.54
CA GLY A 17 19.57 -17.06 -23.85
C GLY A 17 20.65 -17.54 -24.83
N SER A 18 21.55 -18.44 -24.40
CA SER A 18 22.58 -19.04 -25.24
C SER A 18 22.21 -20.48 -25.62
N ILE A 19 22.48 -20.87 -26.86
CA ILE A 19 22.25 -22.22 -27.38
C ILE A 19 23.52 -23.05 -27.18
N ILE A 20 23.41 -24.18 -26.48
CA ILE A 20 24.52 -25.10 -26.20
C ILE A 20 24.15 -26.48 -26.74
N TYR A 21 25.07 -27.09 -27.50
CA TYR A 21 24.93 -28.44 -28.02
C TYR A 21 25.63 -29.42 -27.08
N GLN A 22 24.91 -30.41 -26.55
CA GLN A 22 25.46 -31.37 -25.59
C GLN A 22 25.08 -32.79 -25.98
N SER A 23 25.96 -33.75 -25.71
CA SER A 23 25.69 -35.18 -25.87
C SER A 23 24.82 -35.76 -24.73
N LYS A 24 24.54 -34.94 -23.70
CA LYS A 24 23.70 -35.29 -22.55
C LYS A 24 22.38 -34.51 -22.61
N PRO A 25 21.28 -35.08 -22.11
CA PRO A 25 20.00 -34.39 -22.06
C PRO A 25 20.11 -33.11 -21.20
N CYS A 26 19.46 -32.05 -21.65
CA CYS A 26 19.48 -30.75 -20.99
C CYS A 26 18.94 -30.87 -19.57
N GLN A 27 19.71 -30.43 -18.57
CA GLN A 27 19.16 -30.24 -17.24
C GLN A 27 18.16 -29.08 -17.29
N GLY A 28 16.93 -29.33 -16.84
CA GLY A 28 15.85 -28.36 -16.94
C GLY A 28 16.17 -27.08 -16.18
N THR A 29 16.45 -26.00 -16.91
CA THR A 29 16.54 -24.63 -16.39
C THR A 29 15.14 -24.06 -16.09
N GLY A 30 14.30 -24.83 -15.41
CA GLY A 30 13.03 -24.32 -14.91
C GLY A 30 13.29 -23.39 -13.73
N GLN A 31 12.55 -22.27 -13.63
CA GLN A 31 12.46 -21.52 -12.38
C GLN A 31 12.16 -22.50 -11.25
N THR A 32 13.06 -22.60 -10.29
CA THR A 32 12.86 -23.52 -9.18
C THR A 32 11.67 -23.02 -8.35
N VAL A 33 10.99 -23.93 -7.65
CA VAL A 33 9.92 -23.55 -6.70
C VAL A 33 10.44 -22.53 -5.69
N ALA A 34 11.74 -22.58 -5.37
CA ALA A 34 12.42 -21.62 -4.51
C ALA A 34 12.49 -20.19 -5.09
N ASP A 35 12.75 -20.04 -6.39
CA ASP A 35 12.77 -18.72 -7.07
C ASP A 35 11.39 -18.05 -7.03
N LYS A 36 10.32 -18.83 -7.27
CA LYS A 36 8.94 -18.33 -7.19
C LYS A 36 8.61 -17.89 -5.76
N LEU A 37 9.03 -18.66 -4.77
CA LEU A 37 8.78 -18.38 -3.36
C LEU A 37 9.52 -17.11 -2.89
N GLN A 38 10.73 -16.86 -3.40
CA GLN A 38 11.46 -15.61 -3.14
C GLN A 38 10.78 -14.39 -3.78
N GLN A 39 10.29 -14.51 -5.02
CA GLN A 39 9.50 -13.45 -5.66
C GLN A 39 8.22 -13.14 -4.89
N GLU A 40 7.49 -14.16 -4.44
CA GLU A 40 6.29 -13.98 -3.63
C GLU A 40 6.58 -13.31 -2.28
N GLN A 41 7.67 -13.69 -1.62
CA GLN A 41 8.08 -13.04 -0.37
C GLN A 41 8.46 -11.56 -0.57
N GLN A 42 9.17 -11.23 -1.64
CA GLN A 42 9.48 -9.83 -1.96
C GLN A 42 8.22 -9.03 -2.29
N ALA A 43 7.28 -9.61 -3.03
CA ALA A 43 6.01 -8.96 -3.34
C ALA A 43 5.17 -8.71 -2.07
N LYS A 44 5.12 -9.69 -1.15
CA LYS A 44 4.43 -9.52 0.15
C LYS A 44 5.07 -8.42 1.00
N LYS A 45 6.40 -8.35 1.06
CA LYS A 45 7.12 -7.30 1.81
C LYS A 45 6.81 -5.90 1.26
N LYS A 46 6.78 -5.73 -0.07
CA LYS A 46 6.39 -4.46 -0.70
C LYS A 46 4.95 -4.06 -0.36
N ARG A 47 4.01 -5.00 -0.44
CA ARG A 47 2.60 -4.74 -0.08
C ARG A 47 2.42 -4.35 1.39
N ILE A 48 3.17 -4.96 2.30
CA ILE A 48 3.12 -4.62 3.74
C ILE A 48 3.64 -3.19 3.99
N ALA A 49 4.71 -2.79 3.29
CA ALA A 49 5.23 -1.43 3.39
C ALA A 49 4.21 -0.38 2.91
N GLU A 50 3.56 -0.63 1.76
CA GLU A 50 2.50 0.26 1.24
C GLU A 50 1.29 0.37 2.16
N LEU A 51 0.92 -0.72 2.85
CA LEU A 51 -0.18 -0.70 3.81
C LEU A 51 0.16 0.13 5.05
N ARG A 52 1.37 0.00 5.60
CA ARG A 52 1.81 0.82 6.74
C ARG A 52 1.82 2.31 6.41
N GLU A 53 2.32 2.68 5.24
CA GLU A 53 2.33 4.09 4.81
C GLU A 53 0.91 4.66 4.69
N LYS A 54 -0.05 3.86 4.19
CA LYS A 54 -1.46 4.26 4.14
C LYS A 54 -2.08 4.40 5.52
N GLU A 55 -1.77 3.49 6.45
CA GLU A 55 -2.24 3.58 7.84
C GLU A 55 -1.73 4.84 8.54
N ASP A 56 -0.43 5.13 8.43
CA ASP A 56 0.16 6.32 9.03
C ASP A 56 -0.47 7.61 8.47
N ARG A 57 -0.67 7.68 7.15
CA ARG A 57 -1.31 8.83 6.50
C ARG A 57 -2.76 9.03 6.94
N LEU A 58 -3.51 7.93 7.07
CA LEU A 58 -4.89 7.97 7.58
C LEU A 58 -4.92 8.42 9.05
N GLN A 59 -3.97 7.95 9.87
CA GLN A 59 -3.89 8.34 11.28
C GLN A 59 -3.57 9.83 11.44
N GLU A 60 -2.70 10.40 10.61
CA GLU A 60 -2.42 11.84 10.59
C GLU A 60 -3.65 12.66 10.18
N GLN A 61 -4.36 12.24 9.13
CA GLN A 61 -5.60 12.90 8.71
C GLN A 61 -6.67 12.87 9.82
N LEU A 62 -6.81 11.75 10.52
CA LEU A 62 -7.76 11.61 11.62
C LEU A 62 -7.41 12.53 12.80
N LYS A 63 -6.12 12.65 13.15
CA LYS A 63 -5.64 13.59 14.18
C LYS A 63 -5.90 15.04 13.78
N GLN A 64 -5.65 15.41 12.53
CA GLN A 64 -5.95 16.76 12.03
C GLN A 64 -7.45 17.06 12.04
N GLN A 65 -8.30 16.09 11.69
CA GLN A 65 -9.75 16.26 11.70
C GLN A 65 -10.29 16.43 13.13
N SER A 66 -9.86 15.58 14.07
CA SER A 66 -10.21 15.70 15.49
C SER A 66 -9.87 17.07 16.08
N ASN A 67 -8.69 17.61 15.75
CA ASN A 67 -8.29 18.96 16.19
C ASN A 67 -9.18 20.07 15.60
N LYS A 68 -9.60 19.93 14.33
CA LYS A 68 -10.53 20.88 13.69
C LYS A 68 -11.91 20.83 14.33
N ASP A 69 -12.43 19.63 14.61
CA ASP A 69 -13.74 19.45 15.23
C ASP A 69 -13.79 20.00 16.65
N MET A 70 -12.77 19.75 17.47
CA MET A 70 -12.66 20.35 18.81
C MET A 70 -12.64 21.88 18.76
N THR A 71 -11.96 22.45 17.76
CA THR A 71 -11.90 23.91 17.56
C THR A 71 -13.26 24.47 17.13
N LEU A 72 -13.98 23.76 16.24
CA LEU A 72 -15.33 24.13 15.80
C LEU A 72 -16.34 24.05 16.95
N ILE A 73 -16.30 22.99 17.76
CA ILE A 73 -17.17 22.82 18.94
C ILE A 73 -16.93 23.98 19.93
N LYS A 74 -15.66 24.34 20.18
CA LYS A 74 -15.32 25.47 21.06
C LYS A 74 -15.84 26.80 20.51
N LYS A 75 -15.72 27.04 19.20
CA LYS A 75 -16.27 28.22 18.51
C LYS A 75 -17.80 28.25 18.59
N MET A 76 -18.49 27.15 18.32
CA MET A 76 -19.94 27.05 18.45
C MET A 76 -20.43 27.32 19.87
N LYS A 77 -19.75 26.76 20.89
CA LYS A 77 -20.08 27.00 22.30
C LYS A 77 -19.91 28.47 22.67
N HIS A 78 -18.82 29.11 22.23
CA HIS A 78 -18.62 30.54 22.45
C HIS A 78 -19.68 31.39 21.73
N PHE A 79 -20.00 31.05 20.49
CA PHE A 79 -20.99 31.77 19.70
C PHE A 79 -22.38 31.67 20.33
N LYS A 80 -22.79 30.46 20.77
CA LYS A 80 -24.04 30.24 21.49
C LYS A 80 -24.12 31.04 22.80
N ASN A 81 -23.03 31.09 23.58
CA ASN A 81 -22.98 31.92 24.79
C ASN A 81 -23.10 33.42 24.49
N LYS A 82 -22.49 33.88 23.39
CA LYS A 82 -22.57 35.29 22.98
C LYS A 82 -23.98 35.67 22.54
N ILE A 83 -24.62 34.80 21.75
CA ILE A 83 -26.02 34.96 21.35
C ILE A 83 -26.93 34.95 22.58
N SER A 84 -26.78 33.97 23.47
CA SER A 84 -27.61 33.88 24.69
C SER A 84 -27.50 35.13 25.57
N ARG A 85 -26.28 35.64 25.80
CA ARG A 85 -26.06 36.91 26.53
C ARG A 85 -26.64 38.12 25.80
N SER A 86 -26.47 38.18 24.48
CA SER A 86 -27.04 39.26 23.68
C SER A 86 -28.58 39.26 23.73
N TRP A 87 -29.20 38.08 23.70
CA TRP A 87 -30.64 37.92 23.84
C TRP A 87 -31.15 38.23 25.25
N GLY A 88 -30.40 37.87 26.29
CA GLY A 88 -30.68 38.27 27.67
C GLY A 88 -30.68 39.78 27.83
N ASN A 89 -29.59 40.43 27.41
CA ASN A 89 -29.47 41.89 27.47
C ASN A 89 -30.49 42.61 26.59
N PHE A 90 -30.86 42.03 25.45
CA PHE A 90 -31.94 42.55 24.60
C PHE A 90 -33.28 42.44 25.34
N LYS A 91 -33.63 41.27 25.89
CA LYS A 91 -34.86 41.11 26.67
C LYS A 91 -34.91 42.05 27.86
N ASP A 92 -33.86 42.16 28.67
CA ASP A 92 -33.84 43.07 29.83
C ASP A 92 -34.06 44.52 29.40
N ARG A 93 -33.51 44.94 28.25
CA ARG A 93 -33.70 46.29 27.73
C ARG A 93 -35.10 46.57 27.16
N PHE A 94 -35.86 45.53 26.80
CA PHE A 94 -37.25 45.63 26.35
C PHE A 94 -38.29 45.25 27.42
N THR A 95 -37.87 44.63 28.53
CA THR A 95 -38.77 44.21 29.63
C THR A 95 -38.83 45.26 30.76
N VAL A 96 -38.00 46.31 30.70
CA VAL A 96 -37.97 47.41 31.70
C VAL A 96 -38.95 48.56 31.36
N ASP A 97 -39.83 48.40 30.36
CA ASP A 97 -40.89 49.37 30.06
C ASP A 97 -42.23 48.67 29.73
N SER A 98 -42.75 47.88 30.68
CA SER A 98 -44.16 47.47 30.73
C SER A 98 -44.68 47.47 32.16
#